data_AF-A0A2A5ATI7-F1
#
_entry.id   AF-A0A2A5ATI7-F1
#
_cell.length_a   1.000
_cell.length_b   1.000
_cell.length_c   1.000
_cell.angle_alpha   90.00
_cell.angle_beta   90.00
_cell.angle_gamma   90.00
#
_symmetry.space_group_name_H-M   'P 1'
#
loop_
_entity.id
_entity.type
_entity.pdbx_description
1 polymer ?
#
loop_
_entity_poly.entity_id
_entity_poly.type
_entity_poly.pdbx_seq_one_letter_code
_entity_poly.pdbx_strand_id
1 'polypeptide(L)' 'MNGSNNIHNNKIAASQVSEVVIAILCFFIPPLGVYLYEDSITTNFWVDLIGTLLFWFPGMIFAFLVCFAGLSF' A
#
# COMPACT_ATOMS: atom_id res chain seq x y z
N MET A 1 -23.93 -10.93 27.05
CA MET A 1 -22.94 -11.43 26.06
C MET A 1 -22.84 -10.52 24.81
N ASN A 2 -22.90 -9.18 24.96
CA ASN A 2 -23.02 -8.20 23.85
C ASN A 2 -21.70 -7.42 23.58
N GLY A 3 -20.55 -8.01 23.93
CA GLY A 3 -19.25 -7.32 23.94
C GLY A 3 -18.29 -7.70 22.80
N SER A 4 -18.59 -8.76 22.04
CA SER A 4 -17.70 -9.29 20.99
C SER A 4 -17.98 -8.66 19.61
N ASN A 5 -19.23 -8.27 19.37
CA ASN A 5 -19.73 -7.65 18.15
C ASN A 5 -19.17 -6.24 17.95
N ASN A 6 -19.08 -5.43 19.01
CA ASN A 6 -18.52 -4.07 18.96
C ASN A 6 -17.00 -4.03 18.68
N ILE A 7 -16.24 -5.06 19.07
CA ILE A 7 -14.79 -5.11 18.81
C ILE A 7 -14.50 -5.50 17.36
N HIS A 8 -15.24 -6.48 16.82
CA HIS A 8 -15.14 -6.82 15.40
C HIS A 8 -15.52 -5.64 14.50
N ASN A 9 -16.63 -4.95 14.79
CA ASN A 9 -17.06 -3.79 14.00
C ASN A 9 -16.03 -2.64 14.00
N ASN A 10 -15.36 -2.40 15.14
CA ASN A 10 -14.35 -1.34 15.22
C ASN A 10 -13.05 -1.72 14.48
N LYS A 11 -12.63 -2.98 14.53
CA LYS A 11 -11.45 -3.49 13.79
C LYS A 11 -11.64 -3.41 12.28
N ILE A 12 -12.84 -3.73 11.79
CA ILE A 12 -13.19 -3.67 10.37
C ILE A 12 -13.18 -2.21 9.87
N ALA A 13 -13.69 -1.26 10.66
CA ALA A 13 -13.60 0.16 10.31
C ALA A 13 -12.14 0.65 10.25
N ALA A 14 -11.28 0.21 11.17
CA ALA A 14 -9.88 0.58 11.18
C ALA A 14 -9.07 -0.01 10.01
N SER A 15 -9.29 -1.28 9.63
CA SER A 15 -8.53 -1.92 8.54
C SER A 15 -8.90 -1.37 7.16
N GLN A 16 -10.17 -1.05 6.92
CA GLN A 16 -10.61 -0.43 5.67
C GLN A 16 -10.02 0.98 5.50
N VAL A 17 -9.93 1.74 6.59
CA VAL A 17 -9.32 3.07 6.56
C VAL A 17 -7.83 2.97 6.22
N SER A 18 -7.10 1.99 6.77
CA SER A 18 -5.69 1.80 6.40
C SER A 18 -5.50 1.45 4.92
N GLU A 19 -6.32 0.57 4.35
CA GLU A 19 -6.23 0.23 2.92
C GLU A 19 -6.49 1.44 2.02
N VAL A 20 -7.54 2.21 2.31
CA VAL A 20 -7.89 3.40 1.52
C VAL A 20 -6.81 4.49 1.67
N VAL A 21 -6.28 4.68 2.87
CA VAL A 21 -5.17 5.63 3.12
C VAL A 21 -3.92 5.20 2.35
N ILE A 22 -3.56 3.92 2.36
CA ILE A 22 -2.43 3.37 1.61
C ILE A 22 -2.65 3.59 0.11
N ALA A 23 -3.86 3.32 -0.42
CA ALA A 23 -4.17 3.51 -1.84
C ALA A 23 -4.03 4.96 -2.31
N ILE A 24 -4.54 5.92 -1.52
CA ILE A 24 -4.40 7.35 -1.81
C ILE A 24 -2.93 7.78 -1.71
N LEU A 25 -2.20 7.28 -0.71
CA LEU A 25 -0.78 7.58 -0.53
C LEU A 25 0.06 7.00 -1.68
N CYS A 26 -0.27 5.80 -2.16
CA CYS A 26 0.37 5.16 -3.31
C CYS A 26 0.19 5.98 -4.60
N PHE A 27 -0.94 6.67 -4.76
CA PHE A 27 -1.17 7.54 -5.91
C PHE A 27 -0.35 8.84 -5.87
N PHE A 28 -0.18 9.44 -4.68
CA PHE A 28 0.54 10.71 -4.53
C PHE A 28 2.06 10.50 -4.36
N ILE A 29 2.45 9.44 -3.63
CA ILE A 29 3.83 9.04 -3.39
C ILE A 29 3.95 7.50 -3.46
N PRO A 30 4.17 6.93 -4.66
CA PRO A 30 4.19 5.49 -4.90
C PRO A 30 5.14 4.69 -3.98
N PRO A 31 6.39 5.13 -3.74
CA PRO A 31 7.33 4.38 -2.89
C PRO A 31 6.87 4.27 -1.43
N LEU A 32 6.19 5.31 -0.91
CA LEU A 32 5.71 5.34 0.47
C LEU A 32 4.47 4.46 0.67
N GLY A 33 3.62 4.35 -0.34
CA GLY A 33 2.48 3.42 -0.34
C GLY A 33 2.93 1.96 -0.32
N VAL A 34 3.90 1.59 -1.17
CA VAL A 34 4.46 0.23 -1.21
C VAL A 34 5.20 -0.09 0.09
N TYR A 35 5.97 0.85 0.63
CA TYR A 35 6.67 0.65 1.91
C TYR A 35 5.71 0.37 3.08
N LEU A 36 4.61 1.12 3.17
CA LEU A 36 3.62 0.93 4.24
C LEU A 36 2.75 -0.31 4.02
N TYR A 37 2.59 -0.75 2.77
CA TYR A 37 1.89 -1.99 2.44
C TYR A 37 2.72 -3.24 2.73
N GLU A 38 4.01 -3.22 2.40
CA GLU A 38 4.91 -4.35 2.63
C GLU A 38 5.53 -4.36 4.04
N ASP A 39 5.34 -3.29 4.83
CA ASP A 39 5.90 -3.10 6.18
C ASP A 39 7.44 -3.33 6.24
N SER A 40 8.11 -3.21 5.09
CA SER A 40 9.53 -3.53 4.93
C SER A 40 10.13 -2.80 3.72
N ILE A 41 11.42 -2.46 3.82
CA ILE A 41 12.19 -1.98 2.67
C ILE A 41 12.57 -3.20 1.82
N THR A 42 11.70 -3.56 0.90
CA THR A 42 11.92 -4.66 -0.05
C THR A 42 12.52 -4.15 -1.36
N THR A 43 12.94 -5.08 -2.21
CA THR A 43 13.38 -4.79 -3.59
C THR A 43 12.34 -3.98 -4.36
N ASN A 44 11.05 -4.22 -4.10
CA ASN A 44 9.94 -3.49 -4.72
C ASN A 44 9.99 -2.00 -4.39
N PHE A 45 10.29 -1.62 -3.14
CA PHE A 45 10.47 -0.21 -2.75
C PHE A 45 11.57 0.47 -3.56
N TRP A 46 12.72 -0.18 -3.71
CA TRP A 46 13.85 0.40 -4.46
C TRP A 46 13.57 0.51 -5.95
N VAL A 47 12.90 -0.49 -6.54
CA VAL A 47 12.50 -0.47 -7.94
C VAL A 47 11.47 0.64 -8.20
N ASP A 48 10.48 0.80 -7.33
CA ASP A 48 9.47 1.85 -7.43
C ASP A 48 10.05 3.25 -7.21
N LEU A 49 11.00 3.38 -6.27
CA LEU A 49 11.72 4.62 -6.00
C LEU A 49 12.59 5.04 -7.20
N ILE A 50 13.31 4.11 -7.81
CA ILE A 50 14.10 4.39 -9.02
C ILE A 50 13.18 4.69 -10.20
N GLY A 51 12.07 3.95 -10.32
CA GLY A 51 11.04 4.17 -11.33
C GLY A 51 10.50 5.58 -11.25
N THR A 52 10.00 5.99 -10.08
CA THR A 52 9.47 7.34 -9.85
C THR A 52 10.50 8.46 -10.03
N LEU A 53 11.77 8.23 -9.68
CA LEU A 53 12.85 9.22 -9.81
C LEU A 53 13.31 9.41 -11.27
N LEU A 54 13.26 8.35 -12.09
CA LEU A 54 13.68 8.40 -13.49
C LEU A 54 12.53 8.84 -14.41
N PHE A 55 11.31 8.36 -14.14
CA PHE A 55 10.07 8.77 -14.80
C PHE A 55 8.89 8.47 -13.85
N TRP A 56 8.15 9.47 -13.37
CA TRP A 56 7.05 9.25 -12.41
C TRP A 56 6.00 8.19 -12.85
N PHE A 57 5.79 8.07 -14.16
CA PHE A 57 4.80 7.17 -14.77
C PHE A 57 5.10 5.66 -14.61
N PRO A 58 6.29 5.12 -14.96
CA PRO A 58 6.63 3.72 -14.71
C PRO A 58 6.61 3.32 -13.23
N GLY A 59 6.93 4.23 -12.31
CA GLY A 59 6.79 3.97 -10.87
C GLY A 59 5.32 3.72 -10.48
N MET A 60 4.40 4.61 -10.88
CA MET A 60 2.97 4.46 -10.57
C MET A 60 2.38 3.13 -11.05
N ILE A 61 2.76 2.67 -12.25
CA ILE A 61 2.31 1.39 -12.80
C ILE A 61 2.89 0.22 -12.01
N PHE A 62 4.18 0.29 -11.66
CA PHE A 62 4.83 -0.75 -10.86
C PHE A 62 4.16 -0.91 -9.49
N ALA A 63 3.87 0.20 -8.80
CA ALA A 63 3.16 0.21 -7.53
C ALA A 63 1.77 -0.45 -7.62
N PHE A 64 1.04 -0.18 -8.70
CA PHE A 64 -0.25 -0.83 -8.97
C PHE A 64 -0.09 -2.33 -9.23
N LEU A 65 0.93 -2.78 -9.99
CA LEU A 65 1.17 -4.21 -10.21
C LEU A 65 1.56 -4.93 -8.92
N VAL A 66 2.40 -4.35 -8.08
CA VAL A 66 2.77 -4.93 -6.78
C VAL A 66 1.54 -5.04 -5.87
N CYS A 67 0.80 -3.95 -5.72
CA CYS A 67 -0.30 -3.84 -4.75
C CYS A 67 -1.58 -4.59 -5.20
N PHE A 68 -1.95 -4.51 -6.49
CA PHE A 68 -3.15 -5.15 -7.03
C PHE A 68 -2.91 -6.52 -7.69
N ALA A 69 -1.75 -6.75 -8.30
CA ALA A 69 -1.45 -8.03 -8.96
C ALA A 69 -0.63 -8.98 -8.07
N GLY A 70 -0.15 -8.53 -6.90
CA GLY A 70 0.61 -9.36 -5.97
C GLY A 70 1.99 -9.78 -6.50
N LEU A 71 2.55 -8.99 -7.44
CA LEU A 71 3.90 -9.20 -7.93
C LEU A 71 4.90 -8.78 -6.86
N SER A 72 5.61 -9.75 -6.29
CA SER A 72 6.70 -9.53 -5.35
C SER A 72 7.95 -10.23 -5.87
N PHE A 73 9.05 -9.48 -6.03
CA PHE A 73 10.35 -10.00 -6.45
C PHE A 73 11.33 -10.16 -5.28
#